data_AF-A0A969WFK6-F1
#
_entry.id   AF-A0A969WFK6-F1
#
_cell.length_a   1.000
_cell.length_b   1.000
_cell.length_c   1.000
_cell.angle_alpha   90.00
_cell.angle_beta   90.00
_cell.angle_gamma   90.00
#
_symmetry.space_group_name_H-M   'P 1'
#
loop_
_entity.id
_entity.type
_entity.pdbx_description
1 polymer ?
#
loop_
_entity_poly.entity_id
_entity_poly.type
_entity_poly.pdbx_seq_one_letter_code
_entity_poly.pdbx_strand_id
1 'polypeptide(L)'
;MTKLLHEKLSYDVRGILFDVHNKLGPMLPENIYNQAVAIGLENQGIHCQTEKEFEVTYHGVQVGRYFVDVWVEAGKLLLELKVAPQIGPLHQAQAISYLKVTDADLAFVVNFGEDKVTIDRLPNFVRDKPAAFSWQAQALPPDVLYPDQVNEILSVLYRVYFELGPGFFHQVYRRATMVELRERGLGYEYIKKMPIFYQDHHLADQEVRLIALDGKVLLATIAVREVTAAMKRQLRARMRYLGYKLGLIANFHGAKLETVFVRQG
;
A
#
# COMPACT_ATOMS: atom_id res chain seq x y z
N MET A 1 32.58 10.29 13.67
CA MET A 1 32.10 9.55 12.48
C MET A 1 30.91 8.71 12.90
N THR A 2 29.75 8.90 12.29
CA THR A 2 28.55 8.10 12.58
C THR A 2 28.75 6.72 11.98
N LYS A 3 28.77 5.66 12.80
CA LYS A 3 28.94 4.27 12.34
C LYS A 3 27.73 3.87 11.48
N LEU A 4 27.97 3.38 10.27
CA LEU A 4 26.91 2.87 9.40
C LEU A 4 26.38 1.55 9.95
N LEU A 5 25.05 1.46 10.12
CA LEU A 5 24.38 0.21 10.49
C LEU A 5 24.64 -0.86 9.43
N HIS A 6 25.07 -2.06 9.83
CA HIS A 6 25.36 -3.17 8.90
C HIS A 6 26.29 -2.78 7.73
N GLU A 7 27.36 -2.02 8.00
CA GLU A 7 28.25 -1.46 6.97
C GLU A 7 28.84 -2.53 6.03
N LYS A 8 29.45 -3.59 6.59
CA LYS A 8 30.03 -4.69 5.79
C LYS A 8 28.97 -5.36 4.91
N LEU A 9 27.84 -5.77 5.52
CA LEU A 9 26.73 -6.40 4.79
C LEU A 9 26.21 -5.48 3.68
N SER A 10 26.08 -4.18 3.95
CA SER A 10 25.67 -3.18 2.96
C SER A 10 26.63 -3.14 1.78
N TYR A 11 27.95 -3.20 2.02
CA TYR A 11 28.96 -3.21 0.97
C TYR A 11 28.90 -4.48 0.13
N ASP A 12 28.87 -5.65 0.77
CA ASP A 12 28.83 -6.95 0.10
C ASP A 12 27.57 -7.08 -0.78
N VAL A 13 26.41 -6.71 -0.25
CA VAL A 13 25.14 -6.76 -0.99
C VAL A 13 25.15 -5.79 -2.17
N ARG A 14 25.68 -4.57 -2.01
CA ARG A 14 25.81 -3.63 -3.15
C ARG A 14 26.67 -4.22 -4.25
N GLY A 15 27.80 -4.85 -3.91
CA GLY A 15 28.67 -5.52 -4.87
C GLY A 15 27.92 -6.56 -5.71
N ILE A 16 27.07 -7.37 -5.07
CA ILE A 16 26.21 -8.35 -5.74
C ILE A 16 25.20 -7.67 -6.67
N LEU A 17 24.53 -6.60 -6.21
CA LEU A 17 23.56 -5.87 -7.03
C LEU A 17 24.21 -5.28 -8.31
N PHE A 18 25.44 -4.77 -8.19
CA PHE A 18 26.23 -4.31 -9.35
C PHE A 18 26.62 -5.47 -10.28
N ASP A 19 27.07 -6.60 -9.75
CA ASP A 19 27.41 -7.78 -10.56
C ASP A 19 26.19 -8.30 -11.34
N VAL A 20 25.04 -8.38 -10.69
CA VAL A 20 23.76 -8.78 -11.32
C VAL A 20 23.40 -7.83 -12.46
N HIS A 21 23.41 -6.51 -12.23
CA HIS A 21 23.11 -5.53 -13.27
C HIS A 21 24.11 -5.60 -14.43
N ASN A 22 25.40 -5.71 -14.15
CA ASN A 22 26.45 -5.81 -15.17
C ASN A 22 26.32 -7.05 -16.06
N LYS A 23 25.85 -8.18 -15.51
CA LYS A 23 25.69 -9.45 -16.24
C LYS A 23 24.40 -9.52 -17.03
N LEU A 24 23.30 -8.99 -16.49
CA LEU A 24 21.97 -9.13 -17.08
C LEU A 24 21.56 -7.94 -17.95
N GLY A 25 22.17 -6.76 -17.73
CA GLY A 25 21.70 -5.52 -18.31
C GLY A 25 20.37 -5.05 -17.69
N PRO A 26 19.82 -3.92 -18.17
CA PRO A 26 18.57 -3.35 -17.65
C PRO A 26 17.31 -3.94 -18.30
N MET A 27 16.14 -3.53 -17.80
CA MET A 27 14.80 -3.76 -18.40
C MET A 27 14.28 -5.22 -18.44
N LEU A 28 14.92 -6.18 -17.78
CA LEU A 28 14.30 -7.48 -17.51
C LEU A 28 13.15 -7.36 -16.48
N PRO A 29 12.22 -8.31 -16.43
CA PRO A 29 11.19 -8.34 -15.38
C PRO A 29 11.78 -8.44 -13.96
N GLU A 30 11.11 -7.83 -12.97
CA GLU A 30 11.56 -7.79 -11.56
C GLU A 30 11.86 -9.18 -10.97
N ASN A 31 11.08 -10.19 -11.33
CA ASN A 31 11.28 -11.56 -10.84
C ASN A 31 12.60 -12.19 -11.32
N ILE A 32 13.14 -11.77 -12.47
CA ILE A 32 14.44 -12.23 -12.95
C ILE A 32 15.57 -11.66 -12.08
N TYR A 33 15.50 -10.37 -11.75
CA TYR A 33 16.48 -9.77 -10.83
C TYR A 33 16.37 -10.36 -9.43
N ASN A 34 15.14 -10.64 -8.94
CA ASN A 34 14.94 -11.30 -7.65
C ASN A 34 15.72 -12.63 -7.56
N GLN A 35 15.55 -13.49 -8.56
CA GLN A 35 16.26 -14.77 -8.65
C GLN A 35 17.78 -14.59 -8.75
N ALA A 36 18.25 -13.68 -9.60
CA ALA A 36 19.67 -13.43 -9.79
C ALA A 36 20.35 -12.88 -8.53
N VAL A 37 19.68 -11.97 -7.82
CA VAL A 37 20.16 -11.42 -6.54
C VAL A 37 20.23 -12.51 -5.48
N ALA A 38 19.21 -13.38 -5.38
CA ALA A 38 19.22 -14.50 -4.44
C ALA A 38 20.42 -15.43 -4.69
N ILE A 39 20.66 -15.83 -5.95
CA ILE A 39 21.83 -16.64 -6.33
C ILE A 39 23.14 -15.94 -5.96
N GLY A 40 23.24 -14.63 -6.23
CA GLY A 40 24.42 -13.83 -5.90
C GLY A 40 24.71 -13.76 -4.39
N LEU A 41 23.66 -13.63 -3.56
CA LEU A 41 23.76 -13.64 -2.10
C LEU A 41 24.19 -15.01 -1.59
N GLU A 42 23.56 -16.08 -2.06
CA GLU A 42 23.87 -17.46 -1.66
C GLU A 42 25.32 -17.84 -2.02
N ASN A 43 25.80 -17.46 -3.19
CA ASN A 43 27.20 -17.70 -3.61
C ASN A 43 28.24 -16.97 -2.74
N GLN A 44 27.85 -15.88 -2.08
CA GLN A 44 28.69 -15.15 -1.12
C GLN A 44 28.48 -15.63 0.33
N GLY A 45 27.68 -16.68 0.54
CA GLY A 45 27.36 -17.22 1.85
C GLY A 45 26.47 -16.30 2.70
N ILE A 46 25.76 -15.36 2.07
CA ILE A 46 24.83 -14.44 2.74
C ILE A 46 23.45 -15.10 2.74
N HIS A 47 22.89 -15.33 3.93
CA HIS A 47 21.59 -15.99 4.04
C HIS A 47 20.47 -15.06 3.59
N CYS A 48 19.62 -15.52 2.68
CA CYS A 48 18.44 -14.79 2.25
C CYS A 48 17.20 -15.68 2.06
N GLN A 49 16.02 -15.05 2.05
CA GLN A 49 14.75 -15.66 1.70
C GLN A 49 14.02 -14.75 0.70
N THR A 50 13.68 -15.27 -0.48
CA THR A 50 12.88 -14.53 -1.46
C THR A 50 11.39 -14.65 -1.15
N GLU A 51 10.61 -13.62 -1.50
CA GLU A 51 9.15 -13.59 -1.33
C GLU A 51 8.70 -13.96 0.09
N LYS A 52 9.46 -13.52 1.11
CA LYS A 52 9.15 -13.86 2.50
C LYS A 52 7.83 -13.21 2.91
N GLU A 53 6.87 -14.04 3.32
CA GLU A 53 5.57 -13.59 3.79
C GLU A 53 5.67 -12.96 5.19
N PHE A 54 5.03 -11.80 5.35
CA PHE A 54 4.81 -11.13 6.62
C PHE A 54 3.33 -10.83 6.84
N GLU A 55 2.90 -10.96 8.08
CA GLU A 55 1.58 -10.53 8.50
C GLU A 55 1.50 -9.01 8.62
N VAL A 56 0.44 -8.41 8.09
CA VAL A 56 0.14 -6.99 8.30
C VAL A 56 -0.97 -6.88 9.34
N THR A 57 -0.66 -6.26 10.47
CA THR A 57 -1.61 -5.99 11.56
C THR A 57 -1.94 -4.51 11.64
N TYR A 58 -3.20 -4.18 11.96
CA TYR A 58 -3.65 -2.84 12.31
C TYR A 58 -4.33 -2.89 13.68
N HIS A 59 -3.79 -2.18 14.67
CA HIS A 59 -4.23 -2.23 16.07
C HIS A 59 -4.44 -3.66 16.61
N GLY A 60 -3.48 -4.54 16.34
CA GLY A 60 -3.51 -5.95 16.79
C GLY A 60 -4.43 -6.87 15.98
N VAL A 61 -5.13 -6.36 14.96
CA VAL A 61 -5.98 -7.17 14.08
C VAL A 61 -5.24 -7.46 12.77
N GLN A 62 -5.19 -8.73 12.36
CA GLN A 62 -4.67 -9.12 11.05
C GLN A 62 -5.52 -8.50 9.93
N VAL A 63 -4.91 -7.63 9.13
CA VAL A 63 -5.56 -6.96 7.99
C VAL A 63 -5.07 -7.49 6.64
N GLY A 64 -3.93 -8.17 6.59
CA GLY A 64 -3.52 -8.91 5.40
C GLY A 64 -2.11 -9.46 5.51
N ARG A 65 -1.50 -9.66 4.34
CA ARG A 65 -0.16 -10.20 4.17
C ARG A 65 0.60 -9.37 3.16
N TYR A 66 1.91 -9.36 3.29
CA TYR A 66 2.85 -8.72 2.38
C TYR A 66 4.03 -9.68 2.14
N PHE A 67 4.69 -9.54 1.00
CA PHE A 67 5.80 -10.38 0.58
C PHE A 67 6.99 -9.48 0.29
N VAL A 68 8.08 -9.66 1.05
CA VAL A 68 9.35 -8.96 0.81
C VAL A 68 10.06 -9.62 -0.36
N ASP A 69 10.57 -8.84 -1.32
CA ASP A 69 11.29 -9.39 -2.47
C ASP A 69 12.48 -10.24 -2.02
N VAL A 70 13.38 -9.69 -1.20
CA VAL A 70 14.51 -10.43 -0.60
C VAL A 70 14.73 -10.03 0.86
N TRP A 71 14.58 -11.00 1.76
CA TRP A 71 14.83 -10.87 3.19
C TRP A 71 16.22 -11.39 3.53
N VAL A 72 17.12 -10.52 4.01
CA VAL A 72 18.55 -10.83 4.18
C VAL A 72 18.92 -10.92 5.66
N GLU A 73 19.71 -11.94 6.01
CA GLU A 73 20.37 -12.08 7.32
C GLU A 73 19.40 -11.92 8.50
N ALA A 74 18.25 -12.59 8.42
CA ALA A 74 17.21 -12.56 9.45
C ALA A 74 16.69 -11.15 9.82
N GLY A 75 16.73 -10.20 8.88
CA GLY A 75 16.13 -8.86 9.06
C GLY A 75 17.12 -7.72 9.24
N LYS A 76 18.41 -7.98 9.09
CA LYS A 76 19.41 -6.90 9.01
C LYS A 76 19.21 -6.01 7.78
N LEU A 77 18.67 -6.56 6.69
CA LEU A 77 18.40 -5.85 5.44
C LEU A 77 17.21 -6.49 4.72
N LEU A 78 16.26 -5.68 4.25
CA LEU A 78 15.35 -6.08 3.19
C LEU A 78 15.72 -5.40 1.87
N LEU A 79 15.52 -6.09 0.76
CA LEU A 79 15.63 -5.50 -0.57
C LEU A 79 14.22 -5.37 -1.15
N GLU A 80 13.92 -4.18 -1.67
CA GLU A 80 12.76 -3.90 -2.51
C GLU A 80 13.29 -3.62 -3.92
N LEU A 81 13.02 -4.52 -4.86
CA LEU A 81 13.54 -4.46 -6.21
C LEU A 81 12.53 -3.75 -7.12
N LYS A 82 13.04 -2.94 -8.04
CA LYS A 82 12.24 -2.19 -8.99
C LYS A 82 12.86 -2.23 -10.38
N VAL A 83 11.99 -2.19 -11.38
CA VAL A 83 12.37 -1.90 -12.76
C VAL A 83 11.55 -0.69 -13.19
N ALA A 84 12.13 0.50 -13.00
CA ALA A 84 11.48 1.78 -13.24
C ALA A 84 12.46 2.77 -13.88
N PRO A 85 11.96 3.88 -14.49
CA PRO A 85 12.83 4.92 -15.04
C PRO A 85 13.75 5.58 -13.99
N GLN A 86 13.34 5.58 -12.72
CA GLN A 86 14.12 6.08 -11.59
C GLN A 86 13.50 5.61 -10.26
N ILE A 87 14.27 5.69 -9.17
CA ILE A 87 13.70 5.61 -7.82
C ILE A 87 12.94 6.90 -7.52
N GLY A 88 11.66 6.78 -7.16
CA GLY A 88 10.80 7.90 -6.82
C GLY A 88 10.34 7.87 -5.36
N PRO A 89 9.72 8.97 -4.87
CA PRO A 89 9.24 9.07 -3.49
C PRO A 89 8.26 7.96 -3.08
N LEU A 90 7.47 7.45 -4.04
CA LEU A 90 6.57 6.33 -3.79
C LEU A 90 7.33 5.05 -3.42
N HIS A 91 8.40 4.70 -4.14
CA HIS A 91 9.18 3.50 -3.86
C HIS A 91 9.82 3.57 -2.46
N GLN A 92 10.33 4.75 -2.10
CA GLN A 92 10.86 5.00 -0.75
C GLN A 92 9.76 4.85 0.31
N ALA A 93 8.58 5.44 0.08
CA ALA A 93 7.46 5.34 1.01
C ALA A 93 6.98 3.89 1.22
N GLN A 94 6.96 3.08 0.15
CA GLN A 94 6.64 1.64 0.23
C GLN A 94 7.67 0.89 1.08
N ALA A 95 8.97 1.09 0.83
CA ALA A 95 10.01 0.46 1.64
C ALA A 95 9.94 0.86 3.12
N ILE A 96 9.59 2.13 3.41
CA ILE A 96 9.35 2.59 4.78
C ILE A 96 8.13 1.87 5.41
N SER A 97 7.05 1.68 4.66
CA SER A 97 5.90 0.88 5.10
C SER A 97 6.28 -0.56 5.45
N TYR A 98 7.20 -1.15 4.69
CA TYR A 98 7.68 -2.52 4.95
C TYR A 98 8.60 -2.59 6.16
N LEU A 99 9.44 -1.58 6.37
CA LEU A 99 10.26 -1.45 7.59
C LEU A 99 9.38 -1.40 8.86
N LYS A 100 8.22 -0.72 8.81
CA LYS A 100 7.26 -0.69 9.92
C LYS A 100 6.66 -2.06 10.25
N VAL A 101 6.39 -2.88 9.23
CA VAL A 101 5.72 -4.18 9.41
C VAL A 101 6.70 -5.30 9.79
N THR A 102 7.91 -5.27 9.26
CA THR A 102 8.86 -6.39 9.36
C THR A 102 9.87 -6.26 10.50
N ASP A 103 9.97 -5.08 11.11
CA ASP A 103 11.03 -4.71 12.08
C ASP A 103 12.46 -4.90 11.54
N ALA A 104 12.63 -4.91 10.21
CA ALA A 104 13.97 -4.90 9.62
C ALA A 104 14.74 -3.63 10.01
N ASP A 105 16.04 -3.77 10.15
CA ASP A 105 16.93 -2.67 10.53
C ASP A 105 17.10 -1.62 9.43
N LEU A 106 16.99 -2.07 8.17
CA LEU A 106 17.39 -1.30 7.00
C LEU A 106 16.69 -1.87 5.75
N ALA A 107 16.31 -0.99 4.82
CA ALA A 107 15.87 -1.36 3.48
C ALA A 107 16.80 -0.80 2.40
N PHE A 108 17.04 -1.57 1.34
CA PHE A 108 17.49 -1.02 0.05
C PHE A 108 16.34 -1.00 -0.93
N VAL A 109 16.09 0.17 -1.51
CA VAL A 109 15.29 0.28 -2.74
C VAL A 109 16.26 0.24 -3.90
N VAL A 110 16.18 -0.81 -4.71
CA VAL A 110 17.12 -1.07 -5.81
C VAL A 110 16.38 -0.92 -7.13
N ASN A 111 16.87 -0.08 -8.03
CA ASN A 111 16.32 0.04 -9.37
C ASN A 111 17.29 -0.52 -10.42
N PHE A 112 16.80 -1.49 -11.18
CA PHE A 112 17.50 -2.10 -12.32
C PHE A 112 16.98 -1.59 -13.68
N GLY A 113 16.09 -0.59 -13.70
CA GLY A 113 15.51 -0.04 -14.93
C GLY A 113 16.39 0.96 -15.68
N GLU A 114 17.44 1.48 -15.06
CA GLU A 114 18.35 2.47 -15.63
C GLU A 114 19.64 1.82 -16.21
N ASP A 115 20.42 2.61 -16.96
CA ASP A 115 21.75 2.21 -17.49
C ASP A 115 22.74 1.78 -16.39
N LYS A 116 22.47 2.13 -15.13
CA LYS A 116 23.22 1.73 -13.95
C LYS A 116 22.23 1.37 -12.86
N VAL A 117 22.57 0.37 -12.04
CA VAL A 117 21.80 0.10 -10.82
C VAL A 117 21.88 1.30 -9.87
N THR A 118 20.71 1.80 -9.46
CA THR A 118 20.59 2.84 -8.42
C THR A 118 20.06 2.23 -7.14
N ILE A 119 20.57 2.69 -5.99
CA ILE A 119 20.29 2.08 -4.68
C ILE A 119 20.09 3.17 -3.64
N ASP A 120 18.86 3.29 -3.15
CA ASP A 120 18.52 4.10 -1.98
C ASP A 120 18.59 3.26 -0.71
N ARG A 121 19.34 3.75 0.28
CA ARG A 121 19.54 3.08 1.57
C ARG A 121 18.72 3.77 2.66
N LEU A 122 17.77 3.04 3.24
CA LEU A 122 16.81 3.57 4.22
C LEU A 122 16.96 2.84 5.56
N PRO A 123 17.64 3.42 6.56
CA PRO A 123 17.61 2.90 7.93
C PRO A 123 16.21 3.00 8.54
N ASN A 124 15.84 2.06 9.42
CA ASN A 124 14.54 2.08 10.10
C ASN A 124 14.46 3.11 11.23
N PHE A 125 14.48 4.39 10.87
CA PHE A 125 14.30 5.48 11.85
C PHE A 125 12.88 5.56 12.41
N VAL A 126 11.90 4.93 11.74
CA VAL A 126 10.50 4.95 12.17
C VAL A 126 10.31 4.16 13.46
N ARG A 127 11.09 3.09 13.65
CA ARG A 127 11.16 2.33 14.90
C ARG A 127 11.55 3.21 16.09
N ASP A 128 12.53 4.09 15.89
CA ASP A 128 13.14 4.83 16.99
C ASP A 128 12.42 6.16 17.31
N LYS A 129 11.68 6.71 16.34
CA LYS A 129 10.98 7.99 16.47
C LYS A 129 9.56 7.88 15.91
N PRO A 130 8.63 7.28 16.66
CA PRO A 130 7.24 7.20 16.23
C PRO A 130 6.65 8.61 16.14
N ALA A 131 6.14 8.97 14.96
CA ALA A 131 5.39 10.19 14.78
C ALA A 131 3.98 10.01 15.36
N ALA A 132 3.47 11.04 16.04
CA ALA A 132 2.08 11.07 16.48
C ALA A 132 1.16 11.46 15.31
N PHE A 133 0.06 10.72 15.14
CA PHE A 133 -0.98 11.09 14.19
C PHE A 133 -1.71 12.34 14.71
N SER A 134 -1.91 13.32 13.84
CA SER A 134 -2.76 14.48 14.10
C SER A 134 -3.63 14.74 12.88
N TRP A 135 -4.90 15.03 13.12
CA TRP A 135 -5.88 15.31 12.08
C TRP A 135 -6.49 16.70 12.27
N GLN A 136 -6.59 17.42 11.17
CA GLN A 136 -7.36 18.66 11.07
C GLN A 136 -8.37 18.49 9.94
N ALA A 137 -9.62 18.89 10.20
CA ALA A 137 -10.68 18.84 9.20
C ALA A 137 -10.25 19.57 7.93
N GLN A 138 -10.54 18.97 6.78
CA GLN A 138 -10.15 19.52 5.49
C GLN A 138 -11.25 20.40 4.92
N ALA A 139 -10.85 21.41 4.13
CA ALA A 139 -11.79 22.14 3.30
C ALA A 139 -12.39 21.18 2.27
N LEU A 140 -13.70 20.96 2.35
CA LEU A 140 -14.42 20.11 1.42
C LEU A 140 -15.00 20.93 0.26
N PRO A 141 -15.28 20.31 -0.90
CA PRO A 141 -16.04 20.96 -1.95
C PRO A 141 -17.35 21.57 -1.39
N PRO A 142 -17.72 22.82 -1.76
CA PRO A 142 -18.83 23.54 -1.14
C PRO A 142 -20.18 22.81 -1.18
N ASP A 143 -20.34 21.95 -2.18
CA ASP A 143 -21.57 21.25 -2.49
C ASP A 143 -21.56 19.80 -1.98
N VAL A 144 -20.55 19.38 -1.20
CA VAL A 144 -20.45 18.00 -0.68
C VAL A 144 -21.63 17.69 0.23
N LEU A 145 -22.18 16.48 0.10
CA LEU A 145 -23.20 16.01 1.03
C LEU A 145 -22.54 15.52 2.32
N TYR A 146 -23.19 15.77 3.46
CA TYR A 146 -22.77 15.25 4.78
C TYR A 146 -21.34 15.66 5.20
N PRO A 147 -20.99 16.96 5.18
CA PRO A 147 -19.61 17.43 5.36
C PRO A 147 -18.95 16.96 6.66
N ASP A 148 -19.70 16.91 7.77
CA ASP A 148 -19.17 16.46 9.06
C ASP A 148 -18.79 14.97 9.02
N GLN A 149 -19.71 14.12 8.54
CA GLN A 149 -19.48 12.69 8.39
C GLN A 149 -18.35 12.40 7.39
N VAL A 150 -18.28 13.18 6.29
CA VAL A 150 -17.19 13.08 5.33
C VAL A 150 -15.86 13.39 6.00
N ASN A 151 -15.76 14.44 6.81
CA ASN A 151 -14.54 14.77 7.54
C ASN A 151 -14.15 13.67 8.53
N GLU A 152 -15.11 13.03 9.21
CA GLU A 152 -14.84 11.87 10.06
C GLU A 152 -14.29 10.69 9.25
N ILE A 153 -14.90 10.36 8.12
CA ILE A 153 -14.43 9.30 7.22
C ILE A 153 -13.02 9.61 6.71
N LEU A 154 -12.74 10.85 6.32
CA LEU A 154 -11.40 11.26 5.91
C LEU A 154 -10.40 11.06 7.05
N SER A 155 -10.74 11.48 8.27
CA SER A 155 -9.85 11.30 9.44
C SER A 155 -9.49 9.83 9.72
N VAL A 156 -10.42 8.92 9.45
CA VAL A 156 -10.20 7.46 9.53
C VAL A 156 -9.23 7.02 8.44
N LEU A 157 -9.49 7.39 7.18
CA LEU A 157 -8.66 7.01 6.04
C LEU A 157 -7.23 7.56 6.16
N TYR A 158 -7.08 8.80 6.61
CA TYR A 158 -5.78 9.43 6.82
C TYR A 158 -5.00 8.79 7.97
N ARG A 159 -5.67 8.34 9.04
CA ARG A 159 -4.99 7.60 10.10
C ARG A 159 -4.47 6.25 9.59
N VAL A 160 -5.31 5.50 8.88
CA VAL A 160 -4.92 4.23 8.26
C VAL A 160 -3.73 4.44 7.32
N TYR A 161 -3.78 5.48 6.47
CA TYR A 161 -2.67 5.81 5.57
C TYR A 161 -1.41 6.24 6.34
N PHE A 162 -1.54 7.01 7.42
CA PHE A 162 -0.41 7.47 8.23
C PHE A 162 0.34 6.29 8.87
N GLU A 163 -0.40 5.36 9.47
CA GLU A 163 0.19 4.22 10.17
C GLU A 163 0.77 3.20 9.19
N LEU A 164 0.00 2.78 8.18
CA LEU A 164 0.44 1.74 7.24
C LEU A 164 1.33 2.29 6.13
N GLY A 165 1.06 3.49 5.61
CA GLY A 165 1.65 4.01 4.37
C GLY A 165 1.26 3.20 3.12
N PRO A 166 1.88 3.48 1.95
CA PRO A 166 1.56 2.81 0.69
C PRO A 166 2.26 1.44 0.55
N GLY A 167 1.94 0.70 -0.53
CA GLY A 167 2.64 -0.55 -0.91
C GLY A 167 1.85 -1.83 -0.67
N PHE A 168 0.85 -1.80 0.20
CA PHE A 168 0.00 -2.97 0.44
C PHE A 168 -1.12 -3.12 -0.60
N PHE A 169 -1.64 -4.34 -0.70
CA PHE A 169 -2.85 -4.62 -1.48
C PHE A 169 -4.07 -3.89 -0.89
N HIS A 170 -5.00 -3.47 -1.76
CA HIS A 170 -6.21 -2.73 -1.38
C HIS A 170 -7.03 -3.36 -0.23
N GLN A 171 -6.98 -4.68 -0.07
CA GLN A 171 -7.67 -5.41 1.00
C GLN A 171 -7.13 -5.11 2.39
N VAL A 172 -5.84 -4.79 2.51
CA VAL A 172 -5.19 -4.36 3.75
C VAL A 172 -5.82 -3.06 4.21
N TYR A 173 -5.87 -2.04 3.34
CA TYR A 173 -6.48 -0.75 3.67
C TYR A 173 -7.97 -0.90 3.98
N ARG A 174 -8.73 -1.67 3.18
CA ARG A 174 -10.15 -1.91 3.45
C ARG A 174 -10.38 -2.45 4.86
N ARG A 175 -9.62 -3.47 5.25
CA ARG A 175 -9.74 -4.13 6.55
C ARG A 175 -9.27 -3.20 7.68
N ALA A 176 -8.18 -2.48 7.50
CA ALA A 176 -7.71 -1.48 8.46
C ALA A 176 -8.73 -0.35 8.66
N THR A 177 -9.34 0.16 7.57
CA THR A 177 -10.44 1.14 7.65
C THR A 177 -11.62 0.59 8.45
N MET A 178 -12.03 -0.66 8.23
CA MET A 178 -13.11 -1.29 9.00
C MET A 178 -12.76 -1.49 10.49
N VAL A 179 -11.49 -1.76 10.81
CA VAL A 179 -11.01 -1.81 12.21
C VAL A 179 -11.10 -0.42 12.85
N GLU A 180 -10.56 0.59 12.18
CA GLU A 180 -10.55 1.98 12.68
C GLU A 180 -11.96 2.53 12.86
N LEU A 181 -12.89 2.27 11.92
CA LEU A 181 -14.29 2.65 12.06
C LEU A 181 -14.93 2.03 13.30
N ARG A 182 -14.72 0.72 13.50
CA ARG A 182 -15.28 -0.02 14.65
C ARG A 182 -14.76 0.52 15.97
N GLU A 183 -13.46 0.81 16.07
CA GLU A 183 -12.86 1.34 17.29
C GLU A 183 -13.35 2.74 17.65
N ARG A 184 -13.70 3.55 16.64
CA ARG A 184 -14.31 4.87 16.84
C ARG A 184 -15.82 4.83 17.05
N GLY A 185 -16.44 3.64 17.05
CA GLY A 185 -17.89 3.50 17.17
C GLY A 185 -18.67 4.03 15.95
N LEU A 186 -18.02 4.17 14.79
CA LEU A 186 -18.68 4.63 13.56
C LEU A 186 -19.36 3.44 12.88
N GLY A 187 -20.68 3.56 12.67
CA GLY A 187 -21.50 2.53 12.06
C GLY A 187 -21.16 2.29 10.59
N TYR A 188 -20.97 1.03 10.21
CA TYR A 188 -20.80 0.66 8.80
C TYR A 188 -21.36 -0.73 8.48
N GLU A 189 -21.73 -0.91 7.21
CA GLU A 189 -22.04 -2.20 6.60
C GLU A 189 -20.97 -2.56 5.56
N TYR A 190 -20.49 -3.81 5.60
CA TYR A 190 -19.56 -4.32 4.60
C TYR A 190 -20.28 -5.08 3.49
N ILE A 191 -20.48 -4.41 2.35
CA ILE A 191 -21.14 -4.97 1.17
C ILE A 191 -20.13 -5.78 0.37
N LYS A 192 -20.07 -7.09 0.64
CA LYS A 192 -19.18 -8.03 -0.06
C LYS A 192 -19.59 -8.20 -1.52
N LYS A 193 -20.88 -8.48 -1.72
CA LYS A 193 -21.48 -8.79 -3.02
C LYS A 193 -22.73 -7.97 -3.25
N MET A 194 -23.04 -7.73 -4.52
CA MET A 194 -24.24 -7.05 -4.96
C MET A 194 -24.99 -7.99 -5.91
N PRO A 195 -26.25 -8.34 -5.61
CA PRO A 195 -27.03 -9.17 -6.51
C PRO A 195 -27.33 -8.40 -7.80
N ILE A 196 -27.30 -9.12 -8.92
CA ILE A 196 -27.64 -8.63 -10.26
C ILE A 196 -28.97 -9.23 -10.62
N PHE A 197 -29.91 -8.38 -11.01
CA PHE A 197 -31.23 -8.77 -11.48
C PHE A 197 -31.44 -8.32 -12.93
N TYR A 198 -32.24 -9.10 -13.65
CA TYR A 198 -32.90 -8.66 -14.87
C TYR A 198 -34.41 -8.86 -14.71
N GLN A 199 -35.15 -7.76 -14.76
CA GLN A 199 -36.52 -7.73 -14.24
C GLN A 199 -36.51 -8.24 -12.79
N ASP A 200 -37.37 -9.20 -12.44
CA ASP A 200 -37.44 -9.79 -11.10
C ASP A 200 -36.60 -11.07 -10.94
N HIS A 201 -35.82 -11.45 -11.97
CA HIS A 201 -35.00 -12.66 -11.94
C HIS A 201 -33.58 -12.36 -11.48
N HIS A 202 -33.15 -13.02 -10.41
CA HIS A 202 -31.75 -13.02 -9.98
C HIS A 202 -30.89 -13.72 -11.03
N LEU A 203 -29.81 -13.07 -11.45
CA LEU A 203 -28.88 -13.58 -12.45
C LEU A 203 -27.58 -14.08 -11.82
N ALA A 204 -26.97 -13.27 -10.93
CA ALA A 204 -25.68 -13.56 -10.32
C ALA A 204 -25.39 -12.60 -9.15
N ASP A 205 -24.37 -12.92 -8.36
CA ASP A 205 -23.82 -12.00 -7.34
C ASP A 205 -22.46 -11.46 -7.79
N GLN A 206 -22.36 -10.14 -7.94
CA GLN A 206 -21.11 -9.46 -8.27
C GLN A 206 -20.32 -9.12 -7.00
N GLU A 207 -19.03 -9.44 -6.95
CA GLU A 207 -18.17 -8.92 -5.88
C GLU A 207 -17.94 -7.41 -6.03
N VAL A 208 -18.22 -6.64 -4.96
CA VAL A 208 -18.07 -5.18 -4.96
C VAL A 208 -17.20 -4.67 -3.81
N ARG A 209 -17.22 -5.37 -2.66
CA ARG A 209 -16.35 -5.11 -1.48
C ARG A 209 -16.34 -3.64 -1.04
N LEU A 210 -17.52 -3.04 -0.87
CA LEU A 210 -17.71 -1.63 -0.48
C LEU A 210 -18.03 -1.49 1.00
N ILE A 211 -17.73 -0.32 1.57
CA ILE A 211 -18.10 0.05 2.94
C ILE A 211 -19.21 1.09 2.85
N ALA A 212 -20.37 0.78 3.42
CA ALA A 212 -21.52 1.69 3.50
C ALA A 212 -21.58 2.33 4.90
N LEU A 213 -21.61 3.66 4.97
CA LEU A 213 -21.53 4.42 6.22
C LEU A 213 -22.83 5.18 6.46
N ASP A 214 -23.53 4.81 7.54
CA ASP A 214 -24.82 5.35 8.01
C ASP A 214 -25.87 5.60 6.91
N GLY A 215 -25.92 4.76 5.88
CA GLY A 215 -26.84 4.94 4.74
C GLY A 215 -26.60 6.20 3.89
N LYS A 216 -25.48 6.91 4.11
CA LYS A 216 -25.19 8.22 3.53
C LYS A 216 -24.05 8.18 2.52
N VAL A 217 -22.95 7.50 2.87
CA VAL A 217 -21.72 7.48 2.07
C VAL A 217 -21.34 6.05 1.69
N LEU A 218 -21.08 5.82 0.40
CA LEU A 218 -20.56 4.57 -0.11
C LEU A 218 -19.06 4.70 -0.40
N LEU A 219 -18.23 4.02 0.39
CA LEU A 219 -16.78 4.09 0.35
C LEU A 219 -16.18 2.90 -0.41
N ALA A 220 -15.30 3.20 -1.37
CA ALA A 220 -14.44 2.25 -2.06
C ALA A 220 -12.97 2.52 -1.71
N THR A 221 -12.29 1.52 -1.13
CA THR A 221 -10.85 1.56 -0.86
C THR A 221 -10.09 0.84 -1.98
N ILE A 222 -9.16 1.52 -2.62
CA ILE A 222 -8.35 1.01 -3.75
C ILE A 222 -6.87 1.34 -3.54
N ALA A 223 -6.02 0.70 -4.33
CA ALA A 223 -4.59 0.98 -4.39
C ALA A 223 -4.12 0.81 -5.84
N VAL A 224 -4.42 1.81 -6.68
CA VAL A 224 -4.09 1.83 -8.12
C VAL A 224 -3.35 3.10 -8.49
N ARG A 225 -2.57 3.05 -9.58
CA ARG A 225 -1.79 4.21 -10.07
C ARG A 225 -2.66 5.46 -10.31
N GLU A 226 -3.88 5.27 -10.78
CA GLU A 226 -4.79 6.38 -11.10
C GLU A 226 -6.26 5.97 -10.90
N VAL A 227 -7.08 6.88 -10.37
CA VAL A 227 -8.54 6.74 -10.31
C VAL A 227 -9.18 7.11 -11.65
N THR A 228 -9.46 6.09 -12.46
CA THR A 228 -10.02 6.30 -13.81
C THR A 228 -11.49 6.73 -13.81
N ALA A 229 -11.94 7.35 -14.91
CA ALA A 229 -13.34 7.69 -15.14
C ALA A 229 -14.26 6.45 -15.12
N ALA A 230 -13.76 5.29 -15.57
CA ALA A 230 -14.50 4.03 -15.53
C ALA A 230 -14.81 3.60 -14.09
N MET A 231 -13.85 3.74 -13.17
CA MET A 231 -14.05 3.44 -11.75
C MET A 231 -15.08 4.37 -11.11
N LYS A 232 -15.02 5.67 -11.42
CA LYS A 232 -16.02 6.65 -10.95
C LYS A 232 -17.42 6.30 -11.46
N ARG A 233 -17.54 5.89 -12.73
CA ARG A 233 -18.81 5.44 -13.33
C ARG A 233 -19.33 4.15 -12.69
N GLN A 234 -18.46 3.18 -12.41
CA GLN A 234 -18.82 1.95 -11.70
C GLN A 234 -19.34 2.23 -10.29
N LEU A 235 -18.64 3.08 -9.52
CA LEU A 235 -19.12 3.47 -8.19
C LEU A 235 -20.47 4.18 -8.28
N ARG A 236 -20.65 5.12 -9.22
CA ARG A 236 -21.94 5.79 -9.43
C ARG A 236 -23.08 4.81 -9.76
N ALA A 237 -22.82 3.79 -10.57
CA ALA A 237 -23.83 2.77 -10.88
C ALA A 237 -24.25 1.97 -9.63
N ARG A 238 -23.26 1.57 -8.81
CA ARG A 238 -23.49 0.88 -7.53
C ARG A 238 -24.23 1.76 -6.53
N MET A 239 -23.88 3.04 -6.45
CA MET A 239 -24.59 4.03 -5.65
C MET A 239 -26.08 4.12 -6.01
N ARG A 240 -26.40 4.19 -7.31
CA ARG A 240 -27.80 4.20 -7.77
C ARG A 240 -28.56 2.94 -7.36
N TYR A 241 -27.92 1.78 -7.52
CA TYR A 241 -28.52 0.49 -7.17
C TYR A 241 -28.78 0.38 -5.65
N LEU A 242 -27.85 0.87 -4.83
CA LEU A 242 -27.91 0.77 -3.38
C LEU A 242 -28.61 1.96 -2.70
N GLY A 243 -29.05 2.98 -3.46
CA GLY A 243 -29.74 4.16 -2.93
C GLY A 243 -28.85 5.21 -2.27
N TYR A 244 -27.55 5.28 -2.60
CA TYR A 244 -26.61 6.24 -2.02
C TYR A 244 -26.42 7.47 -2.92
N LYS A 245 -26.45 8.67 -2.32
CA LYS A 245 -26.26 9.94 -3.04
C LYS A 245 -24.80 10.38 -3.13
N LEU A 246 -23.97 9.96 -2.17
CA LEU A 246 -22.54 10.27 -2.12
C LEU A 246 -21.69 9.00 -2.10
N GLY A 247 -20.67 8.96 -2.95
CA GLY A 247 -19.63 7.96 -2.95
C GLY A 247 -18.26 8.59 -2.72
N LEU A 248 -17.37 7.85 -2.08
CA LEU A 248 -15.98 8.23 -1.86
C LEU A 248 -15.07 7.12 -2.37
N ILE A 249 -14.10 7.47 -3.20
CA ILE A 249 -13.00 6.58 -3.57
C ILE A 249 -11.76 7.03 -2.80
N ALA A 250 -11.19 6.14 -1.98
CA ALA A 250 -9.94 6.36 -1.27
C ALA A 250 -8.85 5.50 -1.91
N ASN A 251 -7.86 6.15 -2.54
CA ASN A 251 -6.76 5.52 -3.25
C ASN A 251 -5.45 5.63 -2.45
N PHE A 252 -4.99 4.49 -1.95
CA PHE A 252 -3.82 4.36 -1.06
C PHE A 252 -2.51 4.09 -1.82
N HIS A 253 -2.50 4.20 -3.15
CA HIS A 253 -1.33 3.86 -3.96
C HIS A 253 -0.21 4.89 -3.89
N GLY A 254 -0.55 6.18 -3.91
CA GLY A 254 0.44 7.25 -4.06
C GLY A 254 1.27 7.50 -2.81
N ALA A 255 2.24 8.42 -2.92
CA ALA A 255 2.99 8.93 -1.77
C ALA A 255 2.12 9.77 -0.80
N LYS A 256 0.88 10.07 -1.20
CA LYS A 256 -0.19 10.63 -0.37
C LYS A 256 -1.49 9.88 -0.67
N LEU A 257 -2.38 9.82 0.32
CA LEU A 257 -3.75 9.37 0.12
C LEU A 257 -4.47 10.31 -0.86
N GLU A 258 -5.05 9.75 -1.91
CA GLU A 258 -5.93 10.46 -2.84
C GLU A 258 -7.40 10.12 -2.52
N THR A 259 -8.25 11.13 -2.47
CA THR A 259 -9.70 10.95 -2.22
C THR A 259 -10.51 11.60 -3.32
N VAL A 260 -11.41 10.84 -3.93
CA VAL A 260 -12.27 11.31 -5.02
C VAL A 260 -13.73 11.18 -4.64
N PHE A 261 -14.45 12.30 -4.66
CA PHE A 261 -15.90 12.34 -4.46
C PHE A 261 -16.64 11.96 -5.74
N VAL A 262 -17.64 11.08 -5.61
CA VAL A 262 -18.52 10.68 -6.70
C VAL A 262 -19.95 11.01 -6.30
N ARG A 263 -20.64 11.76 -7.16
CA ARG A 263 -22.05 12.08 -6.97
C ARG A 263 -22.93 11.25 -7.87
N GLN A 264 -24.11 10.95 -7.35
CA GLN A 264 -25.26 10.63 -8.17
C GLN A 264 -25.66 11.93 -8.89
N GLY A 265 -25.42 11.97 -10.19
CA GLY A 265 -25.96 13.02 -11.06
C GLY A 265 -27.44 12.80 -11.31
#